data_AF-A0A355GDU6-F1
#
_entry.id   AF-A0A355GDU6-F1
#
_cell.length_a   1.000
_cell.length_b   1.000
_cell.length_c   1.000
_cell.angle_alpha   90.00
_cell.angle_beta   90.00
_cell.angle_gamma   90.00
#
_symmetry.space_group_name_H-M   'P 1'
#
loop_
_entity.id
_entity.type
_entity.pdbx_description
1 polymer ?
#
loop_
_entity_poly.entity_id
_entity_poly.type
_entity_poly.pdbx_seq_one_letter_code
_entity_poly.pdbx_strand_id
1 'polypeptide(L)'
;MANRLRQIFWGLLIVILDFSFNGFDLLPDGVGYLIMAAGCYGLASLSPRFLTAQTLCLILAVLWLIHFAIDGSFAILFNFVRQVTSCAMIWQLLGGICEFALSKERPDLARRAENRRLAYVAIMAVTFLLTLAMEGSPDASPLAIVLVLSMLITLVMILHLIHRVKVELAIMNEGFGEDL
;
A
#
# COMPACT_ATOMS: atom_id res chain seq x y z
N MET A 1 -12.71 3.52 14.91
CA MET A 1 -12.40 3.65 13.47
C MET A 1 -11.06 4.36 13.22
N ALA A 2 -10.82 5.55 13.79
CA ALA A 2 -9.56 6.29 13.62
C ALA A 2 -8.29 5.48 13.97
N ASN A 3 -8.34 4.67 15.04
CA ASN A 3 -7.24 3.77 15.42
C ASN A 3 -6.90 2.71 14.36
N ARG A 4 -7.89 2.28 13.54
CA ARG A 4 -7.69 1.28 12.48
C ARG A 4 -7.03 1.88 11.24
N LEU A 5 -7.44 3.09 10.85
CA LEU A 5 -6.74 3.86 9.81
C LEU A 5 -5.32 4.24 10.24
N ARG A 6 -5.11 4.49 11.53
CA ARG A 6 -3.76 4.68 12.09
C ARG A 6 -2.92 3.42 11.92
N GLN A 7 -3.46 2.23 12.15
CA GLN A 7 -2.76 0.97 11.89
C GLN A 7 -2.38 0.84 10.41
N ILE A 8 -3.31 1.09 9.49
CA ILE A 8 -3.01 1.06 8.04
C ILE A 8 -1.92 2.06 7.68
N PHE A 9 -2.00 3.30 8.18
CA PHE A 9 -0.99 4.34 7.94
C PHE A 9 0.40 3.90 8.41
N TRP A 10 0.52 3.42 9.65
CA TRP A 10 1.81 3.00 10.20
C TRP A 10 2.35 1.74 9.53
N GLY A 11 1.48 0.77 9.24
CA GLY A 11 1.89 -0.43 8.52
C GLY A 11 2.40 -0.10 7.11
N LEU A 12 1.72 0.80 6.39
CA LEU A 12 2.18 1.24 5.07
C LEU A 12 3.48 2.05 5.17
N LEU A 13 3.60 2.93 6.17
CA LEU A 13 4.81 3.72 6.41
C LEU A 13 6.02 2.82 6.66
N ILE A 14 5.85 1.76 7.46
CA ILE A 14 6.88 0.77 7.75
C ILE A 14 7.34 0.07 6.46
N VAL A 15 6.40 -0.39 5.63
CA VAL A 15 6.70 -1.04 4.34
C VAL A 15 7.40 -0.09 3.36
N ILE A 16 7.10 1.21 3.40
CA ILE A 16 7.73 2.21 2.51
C ILE A 16 9.16 2.55 2.96
N LEU A 17 9.39 2.65 4.27
CA LEU A 17 10.66 3.12 4.80
C LEU A 17 11.76 2.07 4.75
N ASP A 18 11.42 0.79 4.49
CA ASP A 18 12.34 -0.33 4.22
C ASP A 18 13.71 -0.16 4.91
N PHE A 19 13.69 -0.19 6.24
CA PHE A 19 14.90 0.04 7.03
C PHE A 19 15.78 -1.21 6.98
N SER A 20 16.73 -1.23 6.06
CA SER A 20 17.81 -2.20 6.02
C SER A 20 19.07 -1.64 6.69
N PHE A 21 19.64 -2.40 7.63
CA PHE A 21 20.90 -2.07 8.31
C PHE A 21 21.91 -3.18 8.06
N ASN A 22 23.04 -2.85 7.41
CA ASN A 22 24.09 -3.81 7.05
C ASN A 22 23.62 -5.05 6.26
N GLY A 23 22.65 -4.89 5.36
CA GLY A 23 22.09 -6.01 4.56
C GLY A 23 21.13 -6.91 5.34
N PHE A 24 20.84 -6.57 6.59
CA PHE A 24 19.74 -7.14 7.37
C PHE A 24 18.55 -6.18 7.30
N ASP A 25 17.40 -6.62 6.78
CA ASP A 25 16.15 -5.87 6.89
C ASP A 25 15.77 -5.78 8.37
N LEU A 26 16.06 -4.63 8.97
CA LEU A 26 15.94 -4.38 10.40
C LEU A 26 14.47 -4.12 10.77
N LEU A 27 13.68 -3.56 9.85
CA LEU A 27 12.22 -3.60 9.94
C LEU A 27 11.71 -4.75 9.07
N PRO A 28 11.00 -5.73 9.64
CA PRO A 28 10.34 -6.73 8.83
C PRO A 28 9.23 -6.02 8.04
N ASP A 29 9.33 -5.97 6.72
CA ASP A 29 8.19 -5.68 5.84
C ASP A 29 6.97 -6.51 6.26
N GLY A 30 7.22 -7.75 6.71
CA GLY A 30 6.22 -8.62 7.34
C GLY A 30 5.46 -7.97 8.50
N VAL A 31 6.12 -7.26 9.41
CA VAL A 31 5.47 -6.53 10.52
C VAL A 31 4.60 -5.40 9.98
N GLY A 32 5.09 -4.65 8.99
CA GLY A 32 4.29 -3.62 8.32
C GLY A 32 3.00 -4.19 7.74
N TYR A 33 3.08 -5.30 7.01
CA TYR A 33 1.93 -6.01 6.47
C TYR A 33 0.98 -6.55 7.55
N LEU A 34 1.50 -7.09 8.66
CA LEU A 34 0.66 -7.56 9.78
C LEU A 34 -0.10 -6.41 10.45
N ILE A 35 0.53 -5.26 10.65
CA ILE A 35 -0.11 -4.06 11.21
C ILE A 35 -1.20 -3.57 10.24
N MET A 36 -0.92 -3.52 8.93
CA MET A 36 -1.93 -3.16 7.94
C MET A 36 -3.09 -4.16 7.91
N ALA A 37 -2.82 -5.47 8.02
CA ALA A 37 -3.83 -6.51 8.05
C ALA A 37 -4.79 -6.32 9.25
N ALA A 38 -4.24 -6.03 10.44
CA ALA A 38 -5.04 -5.73 11.63
C ALA A 38 -5.92 -4.48 11.46
N GLY A 39 -5.39 -3.45 10.79
CA GLY A 39 -6.15 -2.25 10.46
C GLY A 39 -7.27 -2.51 9.46
N CYS A 40 -7.00 -3.28 8.40
CA CYS A 40 -7.96 -3.65 7.37
C CYS A 40 -9.09 -4.53 7.94
N TYR A 41 -8.77 -5.52 8.78
CA TYR A 41 -9.76 -6.33 9.49
C TYR A 41 -10.73 -5.47 10.30
N GLY A 42 -10.19 -4.48 11.02
CA GLY A 42 -11.02 -3.55 11.81
C GLY A 42 -11.90 -2.61 10.98
N LEU A 43 -11.70 -2.53 9.65
CA LEU A 43 -12.52 -1.78 8.71
C LEU A 43 -13.34 -2.68 7.78
N ALA A 44 -13.28 -4.00 7.96
CA ALA A 44 -13.98 -4.99 7.14
C ALA A 44 -15.49 -4.76 7.05
N SER A 45 -16.10 -4.25 8.13
CA SER A 45 -17.54 -3.95 8.17
C SER A 45 -17.95 -2.77 7.28
N LEU A 46 -16.98 -1.97 6.79
CA LEU A 46 -17.24 -0.78 5.97
C LEU A 46 -17.19 -1.08 4.47
N SER A 47 -16.33 -2.01 4.08
CA SER A 47 -16.20 -2.45 2.69
C SER A 47 -15.57 -3.85 2.67
N PRO A 48 -16.12 -4.77 1.85
CA PRO A 48 -15.53 -6.09 1.66
C PRO A 48 -14.12 -6.01 1.06
N ARG A 49 -13.76 -4.90 0.41
CA ARG A 49 -12.41 -4.70 -0.14
C ARG A 49 -11.34 -4.68 0.95
N PHE A 50 -11.68 -4.24 2.17
CA PHE A 50 -10.74 -4.29 3.28
C PHE A 50 -10.43 -5.72 3.73
N LEU A 51 -11.37 -6.67 3.62
CA LEU A 51 -11.10 -8.10 3.87
C LEU A 51 -10.15 -8.69 2.82
N THR A 52 -10.36 -8.32 1.56
CA THR A 52 -9.45 -8.74 0.48
C THR A 52 -8.06 -8.13 0.70
N ALA A 53 -7.97 -6.84 1.04
CA ALA A 53 -6.71 -6.18 1.36
C ALA A 53 -6.01 -6.83 2.56
N GLN A 54 -6.75 -7.19 3.61
CA GLN A 54 -6.21 -7.93 4.76
C GLN A 54 -5.61 -9.27 4.32
N THR A 55 -6.34 -10.05 3.54
CA THR A 55 -5.88 -11.36 3.05
C THR A 55 -4.60 -11.21 2.24
N LEU A 56 -4.53 -10.21 1.37
CA LEU A 56 -3.33 -9.91 0.58
C LEU A 56 -2.15 -9.44 1.45
N CYS A 57 -2.39 -8.67 2.52
CA CYS A 57 -1.36 -8.32 3.50
C CYS A 57 -0.79 -9.57 4.18
N LEU A 58 -1.66 -10.52 4.59
CA LEU A 58 -1.21 -11.77 5.20
C LEU A 58 -0.41 -12.63 4.22
N ILE A 59 -0.85 -12.71 2.97
CA ILE A 59 -0.09 -13.38 1.91
C ILE A 59 1.29 -12.72 1.74
N LEU A 60 1.36 -11.39 1.68
CA LEU A 60 2.64 -10.67 1.57
C LEU A 60 3.56 -10.89 2.78
N ALA A 61 3.00 -10.96 3.99
CA ALA A 61 3.78 -11.28 5.19
C ALA A 61 4.36 -12.71 5.13
N VAL A 62 3.60 -13.68 4.60
CA VAL A 62 4.08 -15.05 4.38
C VAL A 62 5.12 -15.10 3.26
N LEU A 63 4.89 -14.40 2.14
CA LEU A 63 5.87 -14.29 1.06
C LEU A 63 7.17 -13.70 1.59
N TRP A 64 7.12 -12.62 2.38
CA TRP A 64 8.31 -12.05 3.02
C TRP A 64 9.12 -13.09 3.81
N LEU A 65 8.46 -14.00 4.55
CA LEU A 65 9.15 -15.09 5.26
C LEU A 65 9.81 -16.09 4.29
N ILE A 66 9.11 -16.44 3.21
CA ILE A 66 9.59 -17.38 2.19
C ILE A 66 10.77 -16.81 1.41
N HIS A 67 10.87 -15.48 1.27
CA HIS A 67 11.93 -14.82 0.52
C HIS A 67 13.34 -15.26 0.94
N PHE A 68 13.57 -15.48 2.24
CA PHE A 68 14.85 -15.94 2.77
C PHE A 68 15.25 -17.35 2.32
N ALA A 69 14.29 -18.15 1.87
CA ALA A 69 14.49 -19.53 1.43
C ALA A 69 14.57 -19.67 -0.11
N ILE A 70 14.39 -18.58 -0.86
CA ILE A 70 14.39 -18.59 -2.33
C ILE A 70 15.70 -18.02 -2.85
N ASP A 71 16.42 -18.83 -3.62
CA ASP A 71 17.61 -18.45 -4.37
C ASP A 71 17.49 -18.83 -5.86
N GLY A 72 18.43 -18.30 -6.66
CA GLY A 72 18.56 -18.64 -8.08
C GLY A 72 17.38 -18.23 -8.95
N SER A 73 17.07 -19.06 -9.95
CA SER A 73 16.12 -18.75 -11.03
C SER A 73 14.67 -18.55 -10.58
N PHE A 74 14.29 -19.06 -9.40
CA PHE A 74 12.94 -18.86 -8.85
C PHE A 74 12.73 -17.45 -8.29
N ALA A 75 13.81 -16.70 -8.03
CA ALA A 75 13.74 -15.34 -7.47
C ALA A 75 12.96 -14.38 -8.38
N ILE A 76 13.09 -14.50 -9.71
CA ILE A 76 12.38 -13.63 -10.67
C ILE A 76 10.87 -13.86 -10.58
N LEU A 77 10.43 -15.12 -10.65
CA LEU A 77 9.01 -15.47 -10.54
C LEU A 77 8.44 -15.06 -9.18
N PHE A 78 9.19 -15.30 -8.11
CA PHE A 78 8.80 -14.93 -6.76
C PHE A 78 8.63 -13.41 -6.60
N ASN A 79 9.58 -12.62 -7.10
CA ASN A 79 9.50 -11.16 -7.10
C ASN A 79 8.30 -10.68 -7.92
N PHE A 80 8.01 -11.31 -9.05
CA PHE A 80 6.81 -11.00 -9.84
C PHE A 80 5.52 -11.25 -9.05
N VAL A 81 5.39 -12.40 -8.39
CA VAL A 81 4.22 -12.71 -7.54
C VAL A 81 4.09 -11.72 -6.39
N ARG A 82 5.19 -11.38 -5.70
CA ARG A 82 5.21 -10.36 -4.63
C ARG A 82 4.75 -8.99 -5.16
N GLN A 83 5.26 -8.58 -6.32
CA GLN A 83 4.94 -7.30 -6.97
C GLN A 83 3.45 -7.20 -7.33
N VAL A 84 2.90 -8.25 -7.96
CA VAL A 84 1.48 -8.32 -8.32
C VAL A 84 0.59 -8.32 -7.07
N THR A 85 0.97 -9.08 -6.04
CA THR A 85 0.22 -9.15 -4.78
C THR A 85 0.20 -7.80 -4.06
N SER A 86 1.33 -7.09 -4.03
CA SER A 86 1.43 -5.73 -3.49
C SER A 86 0.54 -4.74 -4.26
N CYS A 87 0.52 -4.85 -5.59
CA CYS A 87 -0.36 -4.05 -6.44
C CYS A 87 -1.84 -4.30 -6.14
N ALA A 88 -2.24 -5.56 -6.09
CA ALA A 88 -3.61 -5.95 -5.75
C ALA A 88 -3.99 -5.46 -4.35
N MET A 89 -3.07 -5.51 -3.39
CA MET A 89 -3.30 -5.05 -2.01
C MET A 89 -3.59 -3.55 -1.98
N ILE A 90 -2.76 -2.71 -2.60
CA ILE A 90 -2.98 -1.25 -2.67
C ILE A 90 -4.27 -0.93 -3.44
N TRP A 91 -4.57 -1.67 -4.51
CA TRP A 91 -5.82 -1.53 -5.26
C TRP A 91 -7.05 -1.74 -4.38
N GLN A 92 -7.07 -2.82 -3.60
CA GLN A 92 -8.17 -3.13 -2.69
C GLN A 92 -8.24 -2.15 -1.53
N LEU A 93 -7.09 -1.75 -0.96
CA LEU A 93 -7.02 -0.79 0.13
C LEU A 93 -7.61 0.57 -0.26
N LEU A 94 -7.14 1.16 -1.37
CA LEU A 94 -7.67 2.42 -1.87
C LEU A 94 -9.10 2.29 -2.37
N GLY A 95 -9.46 1.12 -2.89
CA GLY A 95 -10.83 0.78 -3.24
C GLY A 95 -11.77 0.84 -2.04
N GLY A 96 -11.37 0.27 -0.90
CA GLY A 96 -12.14 0.33 0.35
C GLY A 96 -12.24 1.76 0.89
N ILE A 97 -11.17 2.55 0.80
CA ILE A 97 -11.19 3.98 1.19
C ILE A 97 -12.14 4.78 0.29
N CYS A 98 -12.18 4.49 -1.01
CA CYS A 98 -13.10 5.13 -1.95
C CYS A 98 -14.56 4.84 -1.60
N GLU A 99 -14.93 3.57 -1.44
CA GLU A 99 -16.29 3.15 -1.05
C GLU A 99 -16.70 3.77 0.29
N PHE A 100 -15.76 3.77 1.26
CA PHE A 100 -15.97 4.41 2.54
C PHE A 100 -16.21 5.93 2.42
N ALA A 101 -15.41 6.64 1.64
CA ALA A 101 -15.57 8.07 1.43
C ALA A 101 -16.90 8.42 0.73
N LEU A 102 -17.34 7.59 -0.23
CA LEU A 102 -18.65 7.73 -0.87
C LEU A 102 -19.79 7.54 0.13
N SER A 103 -19.69 6.56 1.04
CA SER A 103 -20.69 6.33 2.10
C SER A 103 -20.81 7.48 3.11
N LYS A 104 -19.84 8.39 3.13
CA LYS A 104 -19.79 9.58 3.99
C LYS A 104 -20.03 10.89 3.23
N GLU A 105 -20.54 10.81 1.99
CA GLU A 105 -20.83 11.96 1.14
C GLU A 105 -19.60 12.85 0.89
N ARG A 106 -18.40 12.24 0.83
CA ARG A 106 -17.12 12.92 0.54
C ARG A 106 -16.58 12.50 -0.83
N PRO A 107 -17.22 12.94 -1.94
CA PRO A 107 -16.78 12.58 -3.29
C PRO A 107 -15.39 13.13 -3.62
N ASP A 108 -14.94 14.19 -2.94
CA ASP A 108 -13.60 14.75 -3.09
C ASP A 108 -12.51 13.75 -2.66
N LEU A 109 -12.72 13.05 -1.54
CA LEU A 109 -11.81 12.03 -1.03
C LEU A 109 -11.87 10.75 -1.86
N ALA A 110 -13.06 10.34 -2.28
CA ALA A 110 -13.26 9.18 -3.15
C ALA A 110 -12.51 9.33 -4.48
N ARG A 111 -12.67 10.48 -5.15
CA ARG A 111 -11.98 10.76 -6.42
C ARG A 111 -10.46 10.80 -6.26
N ARG A 112 -9.95 11.34 -5.14
CA ARG A 112 -8.51 11.31 -4.83
C ARG A 112 -8.00 9.89 -4.61
N ALA A 113 -8.77 9.03 -3.93
CA ALA A 113 -8.43 7.63 -3.73
C ALA A 113 -8.35 6.89 -5.08
N GLU A 114 -9.34 7.10 -5.94
CA GLU A 114 -9.39 6.48 -7.27
C GLU A 114 -8.26 6.93 -8.18
N ASN A 115 -7.97 8.23 -8.26
CA ASN A 115 -6.86 8.75 -9.04
C ASN A 115 -5.51 8.17 -8.57
N ARG A 116 -5.29 8.09 -7.25
CA ARG A 116 -4.05 7.53 -6.68
C ARG A 116 -3.93 6.03 -6.93
N ARG A 117 -5.06 5.33 -6.90
CA ARG A 117 -5.14 3.90 -7.22
C ARG A 117 -4.74 3.62 -8.66
N LEU A 118 -5.27 4.40 -9.61
CA LEU A 118 -4.92 4.29 -11.03
C LEU A 118 -3.45 4.67 -11.28
N ALA A 119 -2.97 5.76 -10.67
CA ALA A 119 -1.58 6.19 -10.79
C ALA A 119 -0.60 5.10 -10.32
N TYR A 120 -0.89 4.46 -9.19
CA TYR A 120 -0.06 3.36 -8.67
C TYR A 120 0.01 2.18 -9.65
N VAL A 121 -1.13 1.72 -10.17
CA VAL A 121 -1.16 0.62 -11.16
C VAL A 121 -0.43 1.01 -12.44
N ALA A 122 -0.61 2.24 -12.94
CA ALA A 122 0.06 2.72 -14.14
C ALA A 122 1.59 2.74 -13.95
N ILE A 123 2.08 3.26 -12.83
CA ILE A 123 3.52 3.25 -12.51
C ILE A 123 4.03 1.82 -12.44
N MET A 124 3.33 0.91 -11.76
CA MET A 124 3.72 -0.50 -11.64
C MET A 124 3.80 -1.20 -13.01
N ALA A 125 2.83 -0.95 -13.89
CA ALA A 125 2.84 -1.50 -15.24
C ALA A 125 4.01 -0.94 -16.07
N VAL A 126 4.26 0.37 -16.00
CA VAL A 126 5.39 1.01 -16.70
C VAL A 126 6.73 0.48 -16.17
N THR A 127 6.89 0.36 -14.85
CA THR A 127 8.09 -0.22 -14.25
C THR A 127 8.32 -1.65 -14.74
N PHE A 128 7.28 -2.49 -14.74
CA PHE A 128 7.40 -3.87 -15.22
C PHE A 128 7.81 -3.93 -16.71
N LEU A 129 7.17 -3.14 -17.58
CA LEU A 129 7.50 -3.10 -19.00
C LEU A 129 8.93 -2.59 -19.25
N LEU A 130 9.39 -1.59 -18.49
CA LEU A 130 10.75 -1.08 -18.61
C LEU A 130 11.79 -2.07 -18.12
N THR A 131 11.52 -2.79 -17.02
CA THR A 131 12.41 -3.87 -16.55
C THR A 131 12.60 -4.95 -17.62
N LEU A 132 11.53 -5.34 -18.33
CA LEU A 132 11.61 -6.30 -19.43
C LEU A 132 12.33 -5.73 -20.67
N ALA A 133 12.04 -4.48 -21.03
CA ALA A 133 12.59 -3.86 -22.23
C ALA A 133 14.08 -3.52 -22.12
N MET A 134 14.57 -3.26 -20.91
CA MET A 134 15.94 -2.79 -20.66
C MET A 134 16.85 -3.84 -20.03
N GLU A 135 16.42 -5.09 -19.96
CA GLU A 135 17.22 -6.19 -19.43
C GLU A 135 18.58 -6.27 -20.17
N GLY A 136 19.68 -6.12 -19.44
CA GLY A 136 21.04 -6.16 -19.99
C GLY A 136 21.57 -4.84 -20.59
N SER A 137 20.79 -3.74 -20.55
CA SER A 137 21.26 -2.43 -21.03
C SER A 137 21.85 -1.55 -19.92
N PRO A 138 23.09 -1.03 -20.07
CA PRO A 138 23.69 -0.10 -19.11
C PRO A 138 23.00 1.27 -19.05
N ASP A 139 22.24 1.63 -20.09
CA ASP A 139 21.53 2.92 -20.18
C ASP A 139 20.23 2.97 -19.36
N ALA A 140 19.87 1.89 -18.66
CA ALA A 140 18.65 1.80 -17.84
C ALA A 140 18.69 2.63 -16.56
N SER A 141 19.87 3.05 -16.12
CA SER A 141 20.07 3.67 -14.81
C SER A 141 19.31 4.98 -14.59
N PRO A 142 19.23 5.94 -15.53
CA PRO A 142 18.54 7.21 -15.28
C PRO A 142 17.02 7.04 -15.22
N LEU A 143 16.46 6.18 -16.08
CA LEU A 143 15.02 5.90 -16.10
C LEU A 143 14.57 5.19 -14.83
N ALA A 144 15.35 4.25 -14.32
CA ALA A 144 15.07 3.57 -13.07
C ALA A 144 14.94 4.57 -11.90
N ILE A 145 15.83 5.57 -11.82
CA ILE A 145 15.78 6.61 -10.77
C ILE A 145 14.46 7.40 -10.86
N VAL A 146 14.05 7.82 -12.06
CA VAL A 146 12.80 8.58 -12.27
C VAL A 146 11.58 7.76 -11.83
N LEU A 147 11.57 6.46 -12.11
CA LEU A 147 10.47 5.57 -11.69
C LEU A 147 10.43 5.38 -10.19
N VAL A 148 11.57 5.17 -9.54
CA VAL A 148 11.66 5.05 -8.08
C VAL A 148 11.16 6.32 -7.41
N LEU A 149 11.56 7.49 -7.88
CA LEU A 149 11.06 8.77 -7.37
C LEU A 149 9.55 8.93 -7.59
N SER A 150 9.05 8.57 -8.78
CA SER A 150 7.62 8.63 -9.11
C SER A 150 6.79 7.71 -8.22
N MET A 151 7.32 6.52 -7.93
CA MET A 151 6.72 5.55 -7.01
C MET A 151 6.70 6.07 -5.57
N LEU A 152 7.82 6.62 -5.08
CA LEU A 152 7.91 7.23 -3.75
C LEU A 152 6.92 8.37 -3.59
N ILE A 153 6.82 9.27 -4.57
CA ILE A 153 5.83 10.37 -4.58
C ILE A 153 4.41 9.81 -4.49
N THR A 154 4.09 8.79 -5.27
CA THR A 154 2.76 8.16 -5.25
C THR A 154 2.44 7.53 -3.90
N LEU A 155 3.41 6.85 -3.29
CA LEU A 155 3.27 6.27 -1.95
C LEU A 155 3.06 7.34 -0.87
N VAL A 156 3.82 8.44 -0.91
CA VAL A 156 3.63 9.60 -0.01
C VAL A 156 2.24 10.22 -0.20
N MET A 157 1.79 10.35 -1.45
CA MET A 157 0.42 10.82 -1.74
C MET A 157 -0.63 9.87 -1.17
N ILE A 158 -0.46 8.54 -1.27
CA ILE A 158 -1.36 7.56 -0.67
C ILE A 158 -1.38 7.71 0.86
N LEU A 159 -0.19 7.81 1.47
CA LEU A 159 -0.04 7.98 2.92
C LEU A 159 -0.75 9.26 3.41
N HIS A 160 -0.59 10.36 2.68
CA HIS A 160 -1.26 11.62 2.96
C HIS A 160 -2.80 11.51 2.80
N LEU A 161 -3.30 10.66 1.88
CA LEU A 161 -4.74 10.39 1.77
C LEU A 161 -5.27 9.76 3.05
N ILE A 162 -4.61 8.70 3.50
CA ILE A 162 -5.01 7.91 4.67
C ILE A 162 -4.99 8.80 5.91
N HIS A 163 -3.96 9.65 6.04
CA HIS A 163 -3.90 10.65 7.10
C HIS A 163 -5.07 11.64 7.05
N ARG A 164 -5.40 12.19 5.87
CA ARG A 164 -6.52 13.12 5.70
C ARG A 164 -7.85 12.46 6.06
N VAL A 165 -8.12 11.25 5.57
CA VAL A 165 -9.34 10.50 5.88
C VAL A 165 -9.46 10.24 7.40
N LYS A 166 -8.35 9.92 8.06
CA LYS A 166 -8.30 9.75 9.52
C LYS A 166 -8.68 11.03 10.26
N VAL A 167 -8.14 12.19 9.87
CA VAL A 167 -8.41 13.49 10.53
C VAL A 167 -9.88 13.88 10.37
N GLU A 168 -10.42 13.76 9.17
CA GLU A 168 -11.83 14.08 8.89
C GLU A 168 -12.79 13.23 9.73
N LEU A 169 -12.44 11.98 10.00
CA LEU A 169 -13.24 11.11 10.88
C LEU A 169 -13.15 11.48 12.36
N ALA A 170 -12.01 12.01 12.80
CA ALA A 170 -11.88 12.48 14.18
C ALA A 170 -12.79 13.69 14.41
N ILE A 171 -12.79 14.64 13.47
CA ILE A 171 -13.63 15.85 13.53
C ILE A 171 -15.12 15.49 13.57
N MET A 172 -15.58 14.56 12.73
CA MET A 172 -16.99 14.14 12.75
C MET A 172 -17.39 13.46 14.06
N ASN A 173 -16.49 12.71 14.70
CA ASN A 173 -16.79 12.08 15.99
C ASN A 173 -16.85 13.09 17.14
N GLU A 174 -16.09 14.18 17.07
CA GLU A 174 -16.11 15.25 18.08
C GLU A 174 -17.34 16.15 17.93
N GLY A 175 -17.74 16.48 16.69
CA GLY A 175 -18.92 17.31 16.43
C GLY A 175 -20.25 16.68 16.88
N PHE A 176 -20.35 15.36 16.92
CA PHE A 176 -21.53 14.67 17.47
C PHE A 176 -21.51 14.53 19.01
N GLY A 177 -20.38 14.85 19.66
CA GLY A 177 -20.22 14.75 21.11
C GLY A 177 -20.63 16.01 21.88
N GLU A 178 -20.79 17.15 21.21
CA GLU A 178 -21.22 18.41 21.84
C GLU A 178 -22.75 18.64 21.78
N ASP A 179 -23.48 17.79 21.06
CA ASP A 179 -24.95 17.86 20.91
C ASP A 179 -25.71 16.91 21.86
N LEU A 180 -25.04 16.35 22.88
CA LEU A 180 -25.60 15.46 23.93
C LEU A 180 -25.27 15.96 25.33
#